data_AF-A0A2M7AKY3-F1
#
_entry.id   AF-A0A2M7AKY3-F1
#
_cell.length_a   1.000
_cell.length_b   1.000
_cell.length_c   1.000
_cell.angle_alpha   90.00
_cell.angle_beta   90.00
_cell.angle_gamma   90.00
#
_symmetry.space_group_name_H-M   'P 1'
#
loop_
_entity.id
_entity.type
_entity.pdbx_description
1 polymer ?
#
loop_
_entity_poly.entity_id
_entity_poly.type
_entity_poly.pdbx_seq_one_letter_code
_entity_poly.pdbx_strand_id
1 'polypeptide(L)' 'EKLVLDWRKKQQTRADVMVTIKDILDEQLPVSYDTQSYRQKCDLVYRHIYDSYYGEEKSVYTMLGGAG' A
#
# COMPACT_ATOMS: atom_id res chain seq x y z
N GLU A 1 -13.92 0.99 11.18
CA GLU A 1 -13.21 0.42 10.02
C GLU A 1 -12.36 -0.78 10.47
N LYS A 2 -12.70 -2.01 10.04
CA LYS A 2 -12.08 -3.28 10.49
C LYS A 2 -11.38 -4.06 9.37
N LEU A 3 -11.23 -3.47 8.18
CA LEU A 3 -10.66 -4.16 7.02
C LEU A 3 -9.17 -4.47 7.18
N VAL A 4 -8.46 -3.61 7.93
CA VAL A 4 -7.01 -3.57 8.04
C VAL A 4 -6.40 -4.80 8.73
N LEU A 5 -7.12 -5.40 9.68
CA LEU A 5 -6.65 -6.56 10.43
C LEU A 5 -6.89 -7.89 9.70
N ASP A 6 -7.97 -7.96 8.90
CA ASP A 6 -8.36 -9.18 8.19
C ASP A 6 -7.52 -9.42 6.92
N TRP A 7 -7.14 -8.36 6.19
CA TRP A 7 -6.40 -8.53 4.94
C TRP A 7 -4.98 -9.09 5.14
N ARG A 8 -4.33 -8.80 6.27
CA ARG A 8 -2.99 -9.33 6.59
C ARG A 8 -2.99 -10.79 7.01
N LYS A 9 -4.11 -11.26 7.57
CA LYS A 9 -4.25 -12.66 7.99
C LYS A 9 -4.53 -13.57 6.79
N LYS A 10 -5.17 -13.05 5.76
CA LYS A 10 -5.52 -13.81 4.55
C LYS A 10 -4.43 -13.64 3.48
N GLN A 11 -3.73 -14.73 3.14
CA GLN A 11 -2.75 -14.72 2.05
C GLN A 11 -3.35 -14.22 0.73
N GLN A 12 -4.60 -14.60 0.44
CA GLN A 12 -5.32 -14.13 -0.76
C GLN A 12 -5.39 -12.60 -0.82
N THR A 13 -5.79 -11.95 0.28
CA THR A 13 -5.94 -10.50 0.31
C THR A 13 -4.59 -9.78 0.27
N ARG A 14 -3.51 -10.38 0.81
CA ARG A 14 -2.14 -9.84 0.63
C ARG A 14 -1.69 -9.94 -0.83
N ALA A 15 -2.03 -11.03 -1.52
CA ALA A 15 -1.72 -11.20 -2.93
C ALA A 15 -2.49 -10.18 -3.78
N ASP A 16 -3.78 -9.98 -3.52
CA ASP A 16 -4.58 -8.95 -4.19
C ASP A 16 -3.98 -7.55 -4.04
N VAL A 17 -3.61 -7.16 -2.81
CA VAL A 17 -2.95 -5.86 -2.58
C VAL A 17 -1.67 -5.72 -3.41
N MET A 18 -0.84 -6.77 -3.46
CA MET A 18 0.39 -6.76 -4.24
C MET A 18 0.13 -6.67 -5.75
N VAL A 19 -0.93 -7.31 -6.25
CA VAL A 19 -1.35 -7.25 -7.65
C VAL A 19 -1.84 -5.84 -7.97
N THR A 20 -2.70 -5.25 -7.14
CA THR A 20 -3.20 -3.88 -7.34
C THR A 20 -2.07 -2.85 -7.33
N ILE A 21 -1.09 -2.98 -6.43
CA ILE A 21 0.08 -2.09 -6.40
C ILE A 21 0.86 -2.19 -7.71
N LYS A 22 1.05 -3.41 -8.22
CA LYS A 22 1.76 -3.65 -9.48
C LYS A 22 1.02 -3.07 -10.67
N ASP A 23 -0.29 -3.27 -10.75
CA ASP A 23 -1.15 -2.79 -11.82
C ASP A 23 -1.12 -1.25 -11.90
N ILE A 24 -1.36 -0.58 -10.77
CA ILE A 24 -1.28 0.89 -10.69
C ILE A 24 0.11 1.40 -11.04
N LEU A 25 1.17 0.76 -10.54
CA LEU A 25 2.53 1.16 -10.88
C LEU A 25 2.85 0.93 -12.35
N ASP A 26 2.31 -0.12 -12.98
CA ASP A 26 2.47 -0.38 -14.41
C ASP A 26 1.77 0.68 -15.27
N GLU A 27 0.55 1.08 -14.88
CA GLU A 27 -0.20 2.16 -15.55
C GLU A 27 0.43 3.54 -15.37
N GLN A 28 1.01 3.81 -14.20
CA GLN A 28 1.51 5.14 -13.82
C GLN A 28 2.99 5.34 -14.12
N LEU A 29 3.78 4.27 -14.23
CA LEU A 29 5.21 4.38 -14.53
C LEU A 29 5.44 4.48 -16.04
N PRO A 30 6.27 5.44 -16.49
CA PRO A 30 6.65 5.50 -17.89
C PRO A 30 7.52 4.29 -18.27
N VAL A 31 7.40 3.85 -19.53
CA VAL A 31 8.14 2.72 -20.14
C VAL A 31 9.66 2.75 -19.94
N SER A 32 10.23 3.91 -19.62
CA SER A 32 11.64 4.08 -19.28
C SER A 32 12.06 3.46 -17.93
N TYR A 33 11.12 2.93 -17.14
CA TYR A 33 11.42 2.27 -15.88
C TYR A 33 11.98 0.86 -16.08
N ASP A 34 13.19 0.65 -15.57
CA ASP A 34 13.79 -0.68 -15.54
C ASP A 34 13.02 -1.63 -14.61
N THR A 35 13.02 -2.92 -14.94
CA THR A 35 12.34 -3.98 -14.17
C THR A 35 12.82 -4.03 -12.71
N GLN A 36 14.09 -3.73 -12.46
CA GLN A 36 14.64 -3.69 -11.10
C GLN A 36 14.04 -2.55 -10.29
N SER A 37 13.96 -1.35 -10.88
CA SER A 37 13.36 -0.16 -10.26
C SER A 37 11.88 -0.36 -9.99
N TYR A 38 11.15 -0.98 -10.93
CA TYR A 38 9.74 -1.33 -10.77
C TYR A 38 9.52 -2.24 -9.54
N ARG A 39 10.30 -3.33 -9.42
CA ARG A 39 10.19 -4.26 -8.29
C ARG A 39 10.50 -3.57 -6.96
N GLN A 40 11.53 -2.73 -6.91
CA GLN A 40 11.86 -1.96 -5.71
C GLN A 40 10.74 -1.01 -5.31
N LYS A 41 10.13 -0.30 -6.27
CA LYS A 41 9.00 0.60 -6.00
C LYS A 41 7.77 -0.17 -5.50
N CYS A 42 7.46 -1.33 -6.10
CA CYS A 42 6.38 -2.20 -5.63
C CYS A 42 6.59 -2.62 -4.16
N ASP A 43 7.81 -3.05 -3.81
CA ASP A 43 8.13 -3.47 -2.43
C ASP A 43 8.03 -2.30 -1.44
N LEU A 44 8.53 -1.11 -1.83
CA LEU A 44 8.43 0.10 -1.00
C LEU A 44 6.98 0.52 -0.75
N VAL A 45 6.13 0.49 -1.77
CA VAL A 45 4.71 0.83 -1.63
C VAL A 45 4.00 -0.21 -0.77
N TYR A 46 4.24 -1.50 -1.02
CA TYR A 46 3.69 -2.57 -0.20
C TYR A 46 4.11 -2.43 1.26
N ARG A 47 5.39 -2.15 1.51
CA ARG A 47 5.93 -1.95 2.86
C ARG A 47 5.35 -0.71 3.51
N HIS A 48 5.18 0.39 2.78
CA HIS A 48 4.55 1.59 3.31
C HIS A 48 3.09 1.34 3.71
N ILE A 49 2.31 0.64 2.88
CA ILE A 49 0.94 0.22 3.22
C ILE A 49 0.97 -0.73 4.43
N TYR A 50 1.90 -1.68 4.45
CA TYR A 50 2.06 -2.59 5.58
C TYR A 50 2.52 -1.87 6.86
N ASP A 51 3.30 -0.81 6.79
CA ASP A 51 3.79 -0.09 7.97
C ASP A 51 2.76 0.92 8.50
N SER A 52 2.12 1.68 7.60
CA SER A 52 1.04 2.65 7.89
C SER A 52 -0.18 2.06 8.61
N TYR A 53 -0.29 0.73 8.61
CA TYR A 53 -1.36 -0.01 9.25
C TYR A 53 -0.84 -0.93 10.39
N TYR A 54 0.49 -0.98 10.63
CA TYR A 54 1.16 -1.75 11.70
C TYR A 54 1.65 -0.86 12.85
N GLY A 55 2.09 0.38 12.57
CA GLY A 55 2.55 1.35 13.57
C GLY A 55 1.46 2.35 13.98
N GLU A 56 1.04 2.21 15.23
CA GLU A 56 0.36 3.14 16.15
C GLU A 56 0.08 4.61 15.70
N GLU A 57 -1.17 5.03 15.95
CA GLU A 57 -1.61 6.40 16.31
C GLU A 57 -1.63 7.55 15.28
N LYS A 58 -1.32 7.34 14.00
CA LYS A 58 -1.53 8.40 12.98
C LYS A 58 -2.17 7.88 11.72
N SER A 59 -3.46 7.57 11.81
CA SER A 59 -4.34 7.61 10.65
C SER A 59 -4.13 8.95 9.93
N VAL A 60 -3.58 8.92 8.71
CA VAL A 60 -3.45 10.09 7.83
C VAL A 60 -4.81 10.75 7.54
N TYR A 61 -5.90 10.00 7.79
CA TYR A 61 -7.28 10.45 7.69
C TYR A 61 -7.88 11.07 8.98
N THR A 62 -7.18 11.06 10.12
CA THR A 62 -7.70 11.67 11.36
C THR A 62 -7.34 13.15 11.50
N MET A 63 -6.33 13.67 10.80
CA MET A 63 -5.95 15.10 10.89
C MET A 63 -6.77 16.04 10.00
N LEU A 64 -7.85 15.58 9.36
CA LEU A 64 -8.75 16.41 8.54
C LEU A 64 -10.17 16.55 9.10
N GLY A 65 -10.42 16.18 10.36
CA GLY A 65 -11.75 16.23 10.97
C GLY A 65 -11.83 16.81 12.38
N GLY A 66 -10.77 17.45 12.88
CA GLY A 66 -10.68 17.92 14.28
C GLY A 66 -10.42 19.41 14.42
N ALA A 67 -11.23 20.25 13.79
CA ALA A 67 -11.35 21.67 14.13
C ALA A 67 -12.78 22.13 13.82
N GLY A 68 -13.60 22.22 14.86
CA GLY A 68 -15.00 22.64 14.83
C GLY A 68 -15.65 22.37 16.16
#